data_AF-A0A3M2HCQ9-F1
#
_entry.id   AF-A0A3M2HCQ9-F1
#
_cell.length_a   1.000
_cell.length_b   1.000
_cell.length_c   1.000
_cell.angle_alpha   90.00
_cell.angle_beta   90.00
_cell.angle_gamma   90.00
#
_symmetry.space_group_name_H-M   'P 1'
#
loop_
_entity.id
_entity.type
_entity.pdbx_description
1 polymer ?
#
loop_
_entity_poly.entity_id
_entity_poly.type
_entity_poly.pdbx_seq_one_letter_code
_entity_poly.pdbx_strand_id
1 'polypeptide(L)' 'MNILIQPLNKAGQTLWQVRLDQHSVSFRSEGEARQFVATLEARLRAPHALPWRQHSQAS' A
#
# COMPACT_ATOMS: atom_id res chain seq x y z
N MET A 1 -0.47 -7.39 8.45
CA MET A 1 -0.24 -6.60 7.22
C MET A 1 1.23 -6.26 7.17
N ASN A 2 2.00 -6.98 6.36
CA ASN A 2 3.43 -6.71 6.17
C ASN A 2 3.61 -5.80 4.95
N ILE A 3 4.18 -4.60 5.17
CA ILE A 3 4.46 -3.63 4.11
C ILE A 3 5.98 -3.55 3.93
N LEU A 4 6.46 -3.80 2.72
CA LEU A 4 7.87 -3.74 2.37
C LEU A 4 8.06 -2.84 1.17
N ILE A 5 9.02 -1.91 1.26
CA ILE A 5 9.48 -1.10 0.13
C ILE A 5 10.83 -1.67 -0.32
N GLN A 6 10.96 -1.99 -1.60
CA GLN A 6 12.22 -2.49 -2.15
C GLN A 6 12.47 -1.94 -3.56
N PRO A 7 13.74 -1.72 -3.95
CA PRO A 7 14.08 -1.41 -5.32
C PRO A 7 13.82 -2.64 -6.22
N LEU A 8 13.30 -2.39 -7.41
CA LEU A 8 13.03 -3.39 -8.44
C LEU A 8 13.69 -2.94 -9.74
N ASN A 9 14.70 -3.68 -10.20
CA ASN A 9 15.35 -3.39 -11.48
C ASN A 9 14.61 -4.16 -12.58
N LYS A 10 13.94 -3.44 -13.49
CA LYS A 10 13.15 -4.06 -14.56
C LYS A 10 13.49 -3.42 -15.90
N ALA A 11 13.99 -4.24 -16.84
CA ALA A 11 14.31 -3.83 -18.21
C ALA A 11 15.20 -2.57 -18.31
N GLY A 12 16.19 -2.45 -17.40
CA GLY A 12 17.13 -1.32 -17.38
C GLY A 12 16.61 -0.07 -16.66
N GLN A 13 15.39 -0.10 -16.12
CA GLN A 13 14.85 0.97 -15.27
C GLN A 13 14.84 0.54 -13.80
N THR A 14 15.34 1.42 -12.93
CA THR A 14 15.19 1.27 -11.49
C THR A 14 13.81 1.74 -11.08
N LEU A 15 12.96 0.80 -10.70
CA LEU A 15 11.64 1.03 -10.15
C LEU A 15 11.66 0.76 -8.65
N TRP A 16 10.57 1.13 -7.99
CA TRP A 16 10.35 0.88 -6.58
C TRP A 16 9.08 0.07 -6.40
N GLN A 17 9.14 -1.01 -5.62
CA GLN A 17 8.01 -1.88 -5.40
C GLN A 17 7.59 -1.82 -3.93
N VAL A 18 6.30 -1.55 -3.71
CA VAL A 18 5.64 -1.74 -2.43
C VAL A 18 5.00 -3.12 -2.45
N ARG A 19 5.45 -4.02 -1.59
CA ARG A 19 4.81 -5.31 -1.31
C ARG A 19 3.92 -5.19 -0.08
N LEU A 20 2.69 -5.63 -0.24
CA LEU A 20 1.66 -5.67 0.77
C LEU A 20 1.13 -7.10 0.86
N ASP A 21 1.66 -7.89 1.78
CA ASP A 21 1.40 -9.34 1.88
C ASP A 21 1.56 -10.03 0.49
N GLN A 22 0.45 -10.38 -0.18
CA GLN A 22 0.47 -10.98 -1.53
C GLN A 22 0.31 -9.98 -2.69
N HIS A 23 0.00 -8.72 -2.39
CA HIS A 23 -0.17 -7.66 -3.39
C HIS A 23 1.16 -6.93 -3.61
N SER A 24 1.44 -6.54 -4.85
CA SER A 24 2.61 -5.70 -5.15
C SER A 24 2.25 -4.58 -6.11
N VAL A 25 2.74 -3.37 -5.81
CA VAL A 25 2.51 -2.16 -6.61
C VAL A 25 3.87 -1.56 -6.93
N SER A 26 4.08 -1.18 -8.19
CA SER A 26 5.35 -0.60 -8.66
C SER A 26 5.21 0.90 -8.92
N PHE A 27 6.26 1.64 -8.60
CA PHE A 27 6.40 3.09 -8.68
C PHE A 27 7.70 3.44 -9.41
N ARG A 28 7.76 4.65 -9.97
CA ARG A 28 8.95 5.12 -10.69
C ARG A 28 9.99 5.73 -9.76
N SER A 29 9.60 6.11 -8.55
CA SER A 29 10.48 6.68 -7.53
C SER A 29 10.21 6.13 -6.14
N GLU A 30 11.22 6.24 -5.27
CA GLU A 30 11.08 5.89 -3.85
C GLU A 30 10.07 6.79 -3.15
N GLY A 31 10.07 8.09 -3.50
CA GLY A 31 9.18 9.08 -2.91
C GLY A 31 7.70 8.73 -3.11
N GLU A 32 7.33 8.34 -4.33
CA GLU A 32 5.97 7.87 -4.64
C GLU A 32 5.62 6.61 -3.83
N ALA A 33 6.52 5.63 -3.76
CA ALA A 33 6.32 4.41 -2.99
C ALA A 33 6.10 4.71 -1.50
N ARG A 34 6.90 5.59 -0.91
CA ARG A 34 6.77 6.02 0.49
C ARG A 34 5.46 6.78 0.74
N GLN A 35 5.08 7.69 -0.16
CA GLN A 35 3.81 8.44 -0.03
C GLN A 35 2.59 7.53 -0.12
N PHE A 36 2.64 6.51 -0.98
CA PHE A 36 1.61 5.47 -1.05
C PHE A 36 1.50 4.69 0.27
N VAL A 37 2.62 4.24 0.83
CA VAL A 37 2.65 3.54 2.12
C VAL A 37 2.12 4.42 3.25
N ALA A 38 2.53 5.68 3.33
CA ALA A 38 2.03 6.62 4.35
C ALA A 38 0.50 6.78 4.28
N THR A 39 -0.05 6.91 3.07
CA THR A 39 -1.51 6.97 2.85
C THR A 39 -2.19 5.67 3.28
N LEU A 40 -1.58 4.52 2.97
CA LEU A 40 -2.10 3.21 3.33
C LEU A 40 -2.12 3.01 4.85
N GLU A 41 -1.02 3.32 5.53
CA GLU A 41 -0.92 3.24 6.99
C GLU A 41 -1.90 4.18 7.69
N ALA A 42 -2.06 5.41 7.18
CA ALA A 42 -3.04 6.35 7.70
C ALA A 42 -4.47 5.80 7.60
N ARG A 43 -4.82 5.14 6.48
CA ARG A 43 -6.12 4.50 6.28
C ARG A 43 -6.33 3.29 7.20
N LEU A 44 -5.29 2.49 7.46
CA LEU A 44 -5.38 1.35 8.38
C LEU A 44 -5.55 1.78 9.84
N ARG A 45 -4.89 2.87 10.23
CA ARG A 45 -4.97 3.44 11.59
C ARG A 45 -6.21 4.29 11.82
N ALA A 46 -6.90 4.66 10.75
CA ALA A 46 -8.05 5.53 10.84
C ALA A 46 -9.15 4.87 11.69
N PRO A 47 -9.76 5.59 12.65
CA PRO A 47 -10.75 5.04 13.58
C PRO A 47 -12.12 4.74 12.92
N HIS A 48 -12.24 4.92 11.60
CA HIS A 48 -13.47 4.72 10.85
C HIS A 48 -13.56 3.27 10.37
N ALA A 49 -14.76 2.69 10.45
CA ALA A 49 -14.99 1.33 9.98
C ALA A 49 -14.62 1.23 8.49
N LEU A 50 -13.84 0.20 8.17
CA LEU A 50 -13.51 -0.14 6.79
C LEU A 50 -14.83 -0.28 6.00
N PRO A 51 -14.97 0.30 4.80
CA PRO A 51 -16.26 0.37 4.10
C PRO A 51 -16.89 -1.00 3.82
N TRP A 52 -16.11 -2.09 3.80
CA TRP A 52 -16.62 -3.46 3.69
C TRP A 52 -17.12 -4.08 5.01
N ARG A 53 -16.74 -3.52 6.17
CA ARG A 53 -17.26 -3.92 7.49
C ARG A 53 -18.56 -3.22 7.87
N GLN A 54 -18.96 -2.17 7.15
CA GLN A 54 -20.20 -1.45 7.43
C GLN A 54 -21.46 -2.14 6.91
N HIS A 55 -21.33 -3.18 6.07
CA HIS A 55 -22.48 -3.93 5.55
C HIS A 55 -22.96 -5.08 6.46
N SER A 56 -22.40 -5.20 7.68
CA SER A 56 -22.80 -6.21 8.68
C SER A 56 -23.51 -5.62 9.90
N GLN A 57 -23.91 -4.35 9.85
CA GLN A 57 -24.77 -3.73 10.86
C GLN A 57 -25.83 -2.87 10.17
N ALA A 58 -26.75 -3.52 9.47
CA ALA A 58 -28.09 -2.99 9.27
C ALA A 58 -29.02 -3.87 10.10
N SER A 59 -29.45 -3.34 11.24
CA SER A 59 -30.55 -3.86 12.05
C SER A 59 -31.89 -3.61 11.37
#